data_AF-A0A528HSV1-F1
#
_entry.id   AF-A0A528HSV1-F1
#
_cell.length_a   1.000
_cell.length_b   1.000
_cell.length_c   1.000
_cell.angle_alpha   90.00
_cell.angle_beta   90.00
_cell.angle_gamma   90.00
#
_symmetry.space_group_name_H-M   'P 1'
#
loop_
_entity.id
_entity.type
_entity.pdbx_description
1 polymer ?
#
loop_
_entity_poly.entity_id
_entity_poly.type
_entity_poly.pdbx_seq_one_letter_code
_entity_poly.pdbx_strand_id
1 'polypeptide(L)' 'MAEHETKAMRRPVKAGQRHAIAAELIAVLVAVTAGQPRVMTIMNGKALPSGPFELGHRSLQSGLRD' A
#
# COMPACT_ATOMS: atom_id res chain seq x y z
N MET A 1 22.25 46.70 -30.84
CA MET A 1 20.95 46.10 -31.20
C MET A 1 20.84 44.81 -30.43
N ALA A 2 19.75 44.67 -29.68
CA ALA A 2 19.64 43.79 -28.53
C ALA A 2 19.48 42.31 -28.89
N GLU A 3 20.29 41.48 -28.25
CA GLU A 3 20.02 40.05 -28.07
C GLU A 3 19.09 39.90 -26.86
N HIS A 4 17.88 39.39 -27.07
CA HIS A 4 17.09 38.82 -25.98
C HIS A 4 16.29 37.64 -26.52
N GLU A 5 16.97 36.49 -26.53
CA GLU A 5 16.36 35.18 -26.73
C GLU A 5 15.53 34.84 -25.48
N THR A 6 14.20 35.01 -25.57
CA THR A 6 13.29 34.62 -24.49
C THR A 6 13.12 33.11 -24.48
N LYS A 7 14.07 32.43 -23.81
CA LYS A 7 13.93 31.02 -23.44
C LYS A 7 12.77 30.88 -22.45
N ALA A 8 11.58 30.59 -22.96
CA ALA A 8 10.40 30.31 -22.16
C ALA A 8 10.71 29.16 -21.19
N MET A 9 10.81 29.49 -19.91
CA MET A 9 11.05 28.54 -18.83
C MET A 9 9.79 27.70 -18.64
N ARG A 10 9.70 26.59 -19.37
CA ARG A 10 8.70 25.55 -19.12
C ARG A 10 8.95 24.98 -17.73
N ARG A 11 8.18 25.42 -16.74
CA ARG A 11 8.14 24.78 -15.41
C ARG A 11 7.78 23.31 -15.65
N PRO A 12 8.56 22.33 -15.15
CA PRO A 12 8.12 20.96 -15.22
C PRO A 12 6.85 20.88 -14.40
N VAL A 13 5.74 20.57 -15.07
CA VAL A 13 4.52 20.12 -14.40
C VAL A 13 4.96 18.94 -13.55
N LYS A 14 4.85 19.07 -12.21
CA LYS A 14 5.15 17.96 -11.29
C LYS A 14 4.26 16.79 -11.70
N ALA A 15 4.83 15.82 -12.42
CA ALA A 15 4.21 14.54 -12.68
C ALA A 15 4.15 13.80 -11.33
N GLY A 16 3.15 14.10 -10.51
CA GLY A 16 3.21 13.69 -9.11
C GLY A 16 1.92 13.79 -8.32
N GLN A 17 0.77 13.87 -8.97
CA GLN A 17 -0.52 13.65 -8.29
C GLN A 17 -1.34 12.61 -9.05
N ARG A 18 -0.76 11.42 -9.20
CA ARG A 18 -1.61 10.22 -9.21
C ARG A 18 -2.15 10.16 -7.79
N HIS A 19 -3.46 10.30 -7.62
CA HIS A 19 -4.12 10.09 -6.33
C HIS A 19 -3.62 8.77 -5.76
N ALA A 20 -2.74 8.82 -4.75
CA ALA A 20 -2.24 7.63 -4.10
C ALA A 20 -3.41 7.09 -3.27
N ILE A 21 -4.14 6.11 -3.83
CA ILE A 21 -5.15 5.39 -3.07
C ILE A 21 -4.41 4.66 -1.96
N ALA A 22 -4.59 5.11 -0.72
CA ALA A 22 -4.15 4.38 0.46
C ALA A 22 -5.14 3.25 0.69
N ALA A 23 -4.67 2.01 0.58
CA ALA A 23 -5.46 0.82 0.89
C ALA A 23 -4.76 0.05 2.02
N GLU A 24 -5.56 -0.47 2.95
CA GLU A 24 -5.10 -1.37 3.99
C GLU A 24 -5.48 -2.79 3.61
N LEU A 25 -4.54 -3.72 3.79
CA LEU A 25 -4.75 -5.13 3.59
C LEU A 25 -5.10 -5.79 4.92
N ILE A 26 -6.16 -6.60 4.92
CA ILE A 26 -6.55 -7.46 6.04
C ILE A 26 -6.37 -8.92 5.61
N ALA A 27 -5.70 -9.72 6.44
CA ALA A 27 -5.56 -11.16 6.26
C ALA A 27 -6.50 -11.94 7.18
N VAL A 28 -7.05 -13.04 6.67
CA VAL A 28 -7.77 -14.01 7.48
C VAL A 28 -7.15 -15.39 7.28
N LEU A 29 -6.40 -15.86 8.27
CA LEU A 29 -5.91 -17.23 8.33
C LEU A 29 -6.86 -18.06 9.21
N VAL A 30 -7.44 -19.09 8.62
CA VAL A 30 -8.38 -20.00 9.30
C VAL A 30 -7.74 -21.35 9.55
N ALA A 31 -8.12 -21.99 10.65
CA ALA A 31 -7.72 -23.34 11.00
C ALA A 31 -8.86 -24.09 11.69
N VAL A 32 -8.80 -25.42 11.67
CA VAL A 32 -9.66 -26.26 12.51
C VAL A 32 -8.74 -27.10 13.39
N THR A 33 -8.92 -27.03 14.70
CA THR A 33 -8.13 -27.81 15.67
C THR A 33 -9.05 -28.41 16.70
N ALA A 34 -8.94 -29.73 16.89
CA ALA A 34 -9.90 -30.51 17.68
C ALA A 34 -11.36 -30.30 17.25
N GLY A 35 -11.61 -30.17 15.94
CA GLY A 35 -12.94 -29.92 15.38
C GLY A 35 -13.49 -28.51 15.62
N GLN A 36 -12.73 -27.64 16.28
CA GLN A 36 -13.13 -26.26 16.54
C GLN A 36 -12.51 -25.32 15.51
N PRO A 37 -13.31 -24.47 14.82
CA PRO A 37 -12.79 -23.47 13.92
C PRO A 37 -12.06 -22.38 14.71
N ARG A 38 -10.97 -21.87 14.15
CA ARG A 38 -10.14 -20.82 14.73
C ARG A 38 -9.69 -19.87 13.63
N VAL A 39 -9.45 -18.62 14.04
CA VAL A 39 -8.88 -17.57 13.19
C VAL A 39 -7.63 -17.04 13.88
N MET A 40 -6.55 -16.83 13.12
CA MET A 40 -5.37 -16.16 13.63
C MET A 40 -5.68 -14.69 13.89
N THR A 41 -5.27 -14.22 15.06
CA THR A 41 -5.44 -12.83 15.49
C THR A 41 -4.12 -12.29 16.03
N ILE A 42 -3.97 -10.98 15.98
CA ILE A 42 -2.88 -10.23 16.61
C ILE A 42 -3.45 -9.41 17.77
N MET A 43 -2.58 -8.69 18.49
CA MET A 43 -2.97 -7.85 19.62
C MET A 43 -3.84 -8.60 20.64
N ASN A 44 -3.46 -9.86 20.90
CA ASN A 44 -4.14 -10.73 21.87
C ASN A 44 -5.64 -10.92 21.58
N GLY A 45 -5.99 -11.14 20.31
CA GLY A 45 -7.38 -11.39 19.89
C GLY A 45 -8.16 -10.16 19.47
N LYS A 46 -7.57 -8.96 19.52
CA LYS A 46 -8.29 -7.70 19.28
C LYS A 46 -8.29 -7.26 17.82
N ALA A 47 -7.44 -7.84 16.98
CA ALA A 47 -7.42 -7.54 15.56
C ALA A 47 -7.01 -8.73 14.71
N LEU A 48 -7.36 -8.64 13.43
CA LEU A 48 -6.84 -9.50 12.39
C LEU A 48 -5.46 -8.98 11.95
N PRO A 49 -4.57 -9.84 11.41
CA PRO A 49 -3.35 -9.37 10.77
C PRO A 49 -3.68 -8.36 9.67
N SER A 50 -3.09 -7.17 9.73
CA SER A 50 -3.29 -6.13 8.72
C SER A 50 -2.00 -5.33 8.47
N GLY A 51 -1.95 -4.63 7.34
CA GLY A 51 -0.80 -3.82 6.92
C GLY A 51 -1.08 -2.99 5.66
N PRO A 52 -0.18 -2.07 5.27
CA PRO A 52 -0.37 -1.24 4.08
C PRO A 52 -0.34 -2.08 2.79
N PHE A 53 -1.23 -1.76 1.85
CA PHE A 53 -1.17 -2.29 0.50
C PHE A 53 -0.21 -1.46 -0.36
N GLU A 54 1.04 -1.92 -0.46
CA GLU A 54 2.08 -1.23 -1.24
C GLU A 54 2.18 -1.78 -2.66
N LEU A 55 2.45 -0.90 -3.64
CA LEU A 55 2.64 -1.31 -5.05
C LEU A 55 3.82 -2.28 -5.25
N GLY A 56 4.77 -2.33 -4.31
CA GLY A 56 5.87 -3.29 -4.31
C GLY A 56 5.42 -4.72 -4.00
N HIS A 57 4.25 -4.88 -3.36
CA HIS A 57 3.69 -6.17 -3.01
C HIS A 57 2.92 -6.72 -4.22
N ARG A 58 3.59 -7.57 -5.01
CA ARG A 58 2.99 -8.22 -6.21
C ARG A 58 1.83 -9.17 -5.87
N SER A 59 1.57 -9.41 -4.59
CA SER A 59 0.39 -10.11 -4.10
C SER A 59 0.00 -9.58 -2.72
N LEU A 60 -1.28 -9.73 -2.36
CA LEU A 60 -1.74 -9.42 -1.01
C LEU A 60 -0.96 -10.24 0.05
N GLN A 61 -0.64 -11.50 -0.25
CA GLN A 61 0.13 -12.36 0.66
C GLN A 61 1.55 -11.83 0.95
N SER A 62 2.15 -11.11 0.01
CA SER A 62 3.48 -10.52 0.21
C SER A 62 3.46 -9.41 1.27
N GLY A 63 2.40 -8.59 1.30
CA GLY A 63 2.30 -7.47 2.23
C GLY A 63 1.97 -7.80 3.68
N LEU A 64 1.85 -9.08 4.03
CA LEU A 64 1.55 -9.56 5.39
C LEU A 64 2.73 -10.33 6.01
N ARG A 65 3.81 -10.53 5.26
CA ARG A 65 4.99 -11.30 5.68
C ARG A 65 6.14 -10.43 6.15
N ASP A 66 6.12 -9.14 5.79
CA ASP A 66 7.11 -8.12 6.13
C ASP A 66 6.65 -7.32 7.36
#